data_AF-A0A833U8R4-F1
#
_entry.id   AF-A0A833U8R4-F1
#
_cell.length_a   1.000
_cell.length_b   1.000
_cell.length_c   1.000
_cell.angle_alpha   90.00
_cell.angle_beta   90.00
_cell.angle_gamma   90.00
#
_symmetry.space_group_name_H-M   'P 1'
#
loop_
_entity.id
_entity.type
_entity.pdbx_description
1 polymer ?
#
loop_
_entity_poly.entity_id
_entity_poly.type
_entity_poly.pdbx_seq_one_letter_code
_entity_poly.pdbx_strand_id
1 'polypeptide(L)'
;MNKNLPIFALVLLNLSTIIHATPQTSLDLTPILQDRFEQNCEVRQQFDYYVRDDEILPILMNQVTKDEVDEQNAYVSRVLTLKNTTYRGLTVTKIEFVWGRGLNLMEYLHFDLPTASSQQQFNEIKKNKQQNAKAANFVMVGDVKNKAIAICAWSDKNTAE
;
A
#
# COMPACT_ATOMS: atom_id res chain seq x y z
N MET A 1 23.22 -61.08 -48.26
CA MET A 1 24.16 -61.05 -47.11
C MET A 1 24.18 -59.62 -46.58
N ASN A 2 23.64 -59.43 -45.37
CA ASN A 2 23.38 -58.15 -44.70
C ASN A 2 24.63 -57.29 -44.51
N LYS A 3 24.49 -55.97 -44.65
CA LYS A 3 25.29 -54.98 -43.91
C LYS A 3 24.38 -53.84 -43.44
N ASN A 4 24.12 -53.86 -42.13
CA ASN A 4 23.32 -52.88 -41.40
C ASN A 4 24.11 -51.58 -41.19
N LEU A 5 23.47 -50.44 -41.44
CA LEU A 5 23.98 -49.11 -41.11
C LEU A 5 23.38 -48.68 -39.76
N PRO A 6 24.16 -48.34 -38.72
CA PRO A 6 23.60 -47.83 -37.47
C PRO A 6 23.29 -46.33 -37.60
N ILE A 7 22.00 -45.99 -37.52
CA ILE A 7 21.52 -44.61 -37.42
C ILE A 7 21.74 -44.15 -35.98
N PHE A 8 22.67 -43.23 -35.76
CA PHE A 8 22.81 -42.51 -34.50
C PHE A 8 21.69 -41.48 -34.38
N ALA A 9 20.68 -41.77 -33.57
CA ALA A 9 19.65 -40.81 -33.18
C ALA A 9 20.22 -39.82 -32.16
N LEU A 10 20.42 -38.57 -32.57
CA LEU A 10 20.77 -37.47 -31.67
C LEU A 10 19.49 -37.01 -30.96
N VAL A 11 19.27 -37.45 -29.72
CA VAL A 11 18.17 -36.99 -28.87
C VAL A 11 18.53 -35.61 -28.33
N LEU A 12 17.95 -34.56 -28.94
CA LEU A 12 17.95 -33.21 -28.39
C LEU A 12 17.01 -33.16 -27.18
N LEU A 13 17.57 -33.27 -25.98
CA LEU A 13 16.86 -33.01 -24.74
C LEU A 13 16.54 -31.51 -24.65
N ASN A 14 15.31 -31.14 -24.99
CA ASN A 14 14.75 -29.83 -24.66
C ASN A 14 14.64 -29.72 -23.13
N LEU A 15 15.66 -29.14 -22.50
CA LEU A 15 15.59 -28.67 -21.11
C LEU A 15 14.71 -27.42 -21.08
N SER A 16 13.39 -27.62 -21.05
CA SER A 16 12.44 -26.58 -20.67
C SER A 16 12.66 -26.28 -19.19
N THR A 17 13.55 -25.33 -18.89
CA THR A 17 13.66 -24.74 -17.56
C THR A 17 12.33 -24.06 -17.25
N ILE A 18 11.49 -24.72 -16.48
CA ILE A 18 10.31 -24.09 -15.87
C ILE A 18 10.88 -23.10 -14.85
N ILE A 19 11.00 -21.83 -15.27
CA ILE A 19 11.28 -20.72 -14.38
C ILE A 19 10.04 -20.61 -13.49
N HIS A 20 10.07 -21.26 -12.33
CA HIS A 20 9.12 -21.01 -11.27
C HIS A 20 9.41 -19.60 -10.77
N ALA A 21 8.70 -18.61 -11.30
CA ALA A 21 8.69 -17.29 -10.71
C ALA A 21 8.27 -17.47 -9.25
N THR A 22 9.20 -17.21 -8.32
CA THR A 22 8.86 -17.15 -6.90
C THR A 22 7.69 -16.19 -6.76
N PRO A 23 6.55 -16.63 -6.21
CA PRO A 23 5.40 -15.75 -6.05
C PRO A 23 5.86 -14.56 -5.23
N GLN A 24 5.83 -13.38 -5.85
CA GLN A 24 6.16 -12.14 -5.18
C GLN A 24 5.06 -11.92 -4.15
N THR A 25 5.33 -12.26 -2.90
CA THR A 25 4.33 -12.17 -1.83
C THR A 25 3.93 -10.73 -1.64
N SER A 26 2.72 -10.41 -2.10
CA SER A 26 2.11 -9.10 -1.89
C SER A 26 1.74 -8.94 -0.42
N LEU A 27 2.12 -7.81 0.18
CA LEU A 27 1.65 -7.42 1.50
C LEU A 27 0.23 -6.86 1.37
N ASP A 28 -0.75 -7.54 1.96
CA ASP A 28 -2.09 -6.97 2.10
C ASP A 28 -2.18 -6.14 3.38
N LEU A 29 -2.36 -4.83 3.22
CA LEU A 29 -2.52 -3.88 4.31
C LEU A 29 -3.91 -3.91 4.93
N THR A 30 -4.93 -4.51 4.30
CA THR A 30 -6.29 -4.52 4.84
C THR A 30 -6.40 -5.01 6.29
N PRO A 31 -5.82 -6.16 6.68
CA PRO A 31 -5.86 -6.59 8.08
C PRO A 31 -5.05 -5.70 9.02
N ILE A 32 -3.93 -5.14 8.54
CA ILE A 32 -3.01 -4.31 9.34
C ILE A 32 -3.61 -2.93 9.61
N LEU A 33 -4.37 -2.41 8.65
CA LEU A 33 -4.96 -1.08 8.68
C LEU A 33 -6.46 -1.09 8.98
N GLN A 34 -6.98 -2.20 9.48
CA GLN A 34 -8.41 -2.37 9.73
C GLN A 34 -8.96 -1.26 10.64
N ASP A 35 -8.30 -1.01 11.77
CA ASP A 35 -8.75 -0.01 12.74
C ASP A 35 -8.69 1.43 12.20
N ARG A 36 -7.93 1.64 11.12
CA ARG A 36 -7.74 2.94 10.48
C ARG A 36 -8.75 3.15 9.37
N PHE A 37 -8.66 2.37 8.30
CA PHE A 37 -9.46 2.62 7.11
C PHE A 37 -10.75 1.79 7.07
N GLU A 38 -10.89 0.78 7.94
CA GLU A 38 -12.11 -0.01 8.04
C GLU A 38 -13.04 0.46 9.16
N GLN A 39 -12.48 0.91 10.29
CA GLN A 39 -13.21 1.35 11.50
C GLN A 39 -13.29 2.88 11.65
N ASN A 40 -13.47 3.61 10.53
CA ASN A 40 -13.68 5.07 10.51
C ASN A 40 -12.58 5.91 11.19
N CYS A 41 -11.32 5.54 10.98
CA CYS A 41 -10.15 6.17 11.61
C CYS A 41 -10.31 6.24 13.12
N GLU A 42 -10.40 5.07 13.75
CA GLU A 42 -10.51 4.98 15.20
C GLU A 42 -9.36 5.73 15.88
N VAL A 43 -9.67 6.56 16.88
CA VAL A 43 -8.67 7.45 17.51
C VAL A 43 -7.72 6.65 18.38
N ARG A 44 -6.50 6.42 17.88
CA ARG A 44 -5.48 5.67 18.61
C ARG A 44 -4.83 6.50 19.73
N GLN A 45 -4.29 5.83 20.74
CA GLN A 45 -3.46 6.50 21.77
C GLN A 45 -2.01 6.69 21.29
N GLN A 46 -1.59 5.88 20.33
CA GLN A 46 -0.26 5.90 19.73
C GLN A 46 -0.41 6.17 18.23
N PHE A 47 0.26 7.20 17.76
CA PHE A 47 0.54 7.40 16.34
C PHE A 47 1.87 6.70 16.06
N ASP A 48 1.98 5.92 14.98
CA ASP A 48 3.12 4.99 14.78
C ASP A 48 4.49 5.68 14.58
N TYR A 49 4.57 6.98 14.81
CA TYR A 49 5.80 7.77 14.81
C TYR A 49 5.98 8.67 16.03
N TYR A 50 5.03 8.71 16.97
CA TYR A 50 5.13 9.55 18.18
C TYR A 50 5.81 8.82 19.36
N VAL A 51 5.69 7.49 19.40
CA VAL A 51 6.28 6.62 20.41
C VAL A 51 6.84 5.42 19.65
N ARG A 52 8.13 5.11 19.83
CA ARG A 52 8.94 4.09 19.11
C ARG A 52 8.47 2.62 19.28
N ASP A 53 7.17 2.40 19.42
CA ASP A 53 6.49 1.10 19.40
C ASP A 53 5.65 1.02 18.11
N ASP A 54 6.35 1.12 16.98
CA ASP A 54 5.78 1.30 15.67
C ASP A 54 5.27 -0.05 15.15
N GLU A 55 3.99 -0.40 15.36
CA GLU A 55 3.43 -1.70 14.98
C GLU A 55 3.52 -1.96 13.46
N ILE A 56 3.35 -0.92 12.65
CA ILE A 56 3.26 -1.03 11.19
C ILE A 56 4.60 -0.83 10.47
N LEU A 57 5.52 -0.03 11.02
CA LEU A 57 6.74 0.35 10.33
C LEU A 57 7.62 -0.87 10.00
N PRO A 58 7.91 -1.80 10.93
CA PRO A 58 8.68 -3.01 10.64
C PRO A 58 8.04 -3.88 9.55
N ILE A 59 6.71 -3.92 9.50
CA ILE A 59 5.95 -4.67 8.49
C ILE A 59 6.14 -4.02 7.11
N LEU A 60 6.01 -2.70 7.05
CA LEU A 60 6.15 -1.93 5.81
C LEU A 60 7.57 -1.96 5.25
N MET A 61 8.59 -1.91 6.09
CA MET A 61 10.00 -1.75 5.66
C MET A 61 10.45 -2.80 4.63
N ASN A 62 9.90 -4.03 4.67
CA ASN A 62 10.20 -5.07 3.68
C ASN A 62 9.70 -4.74 2.26
N GLN A 63 8.67 -3.89 2.18
CA GLN A 63 8.05 -3.43 0.94
C GLN A 63 8.46 -1.99 0.57
N VAL A 64 9.27 -1.31 1.38
CA VAL A 64 9.74 0.05 1.07
C VAL A 64 10.79 0.00 -0.04
N THR A 65 10.60 0.84 -1.06
CA THR A 65 11.58 1.10 -2.13
C THR A 65 12.21 2.48 -2.00
N LYS A 66 11.54 3.41 -1.31
CA LYS A 66 12.03 4.76 -1.02
C LYS A 66 11.40 5.28 0.27
N ASP A 67 12.22 5.91 1.10
CA ASP A 67 11.82 6.53 2.37
C ASP A 67 12.24 7.99 2.31
N GLU A 68 11.27 8.89 2.40
CA GLU A 68 11.48 10.34 2.30
C GLU A 68 10.89 11.00 3.54
N VAL A 69 11.64 11.94 4.11
CA VAL A 69 11.18 12.78 5.23
C VAL A 69 11.31 14.24 4.79
N ASP A 70 10.20 14.98 4.92
CA ASP A 70 10.15 16.43 4.74
C ASP A 70 9.79 17.07 6.09
N GLU A 71 10.75 17.79 6.66
CA GLU A 71 10.56 18.53 7.91
C GLU A 71 10.42 20.02 7.62
N GLN A 72 9.26 20.55 7.98
CA GLN A 72 8.91 21.97 7.90
C GLN A 72 8.72 22.52 9.31
N ASN A 73 8.77 23.86 9.46
CA ASN A 73 8.66 24.51 10.77
C ASN A 73 7.38 24.15 11.55
N ALA A 74 6.29 23.81 10.86
CA ALA A 74 4.99 23.49 11.47
C ALA A 74 4.67 21.99 11.47
N TYR A 75 5.29 21.20 10.59
CA TYR A 75 4.93 19.80 10.39
C TYR A 75 6.07 18.96 9.83
N VAL A 76 5.95 17.66 10.02
CA VAL A 76 6.79 16.64 9.41
C VAL A 76 5.90 15.72 8.58
N SER A 77 6.35 15.41 7.37
CA SER A 77 5.78 14.35 6.53
C SER A 77 6.83 13.26 6.31
N ARG A 78 6.45 12.00 6.50
CA ARG A 78 7.25 10.83 6.09
C ARG A 78 6.49 10.04 5.05
N VAL A 79 7.11 9.87 3.89
CA VAL A 79 6.53 9.19 2.73
C VAL A 79 7.33 7.91 2.46
N LEU A 80 6.64 6.77 2.56
CA LEU A 80 7.18 5.47 2.19
C LEU A 80 6.61 5.04 0.85
N THR A 81 7.45 4.94 -0.17
CA THR A 81 7.08 4.36 -1.48
C THR A 81 7.16 2.85 -1.41
N LEU A 82 6.08 2.16 -1.78
CA LEU A 82 5.90 0.73 -1.57
C LEU A 82 5.96 -0.06 -2.88
N LYS A 83 6.40 -1.32 -2.80
CA LYS A 83 6.27 -2.35 -3.85
C LYS A 83 5.39 -3.49 -3.36
N ASN A 84 4.69 -4.17 -4.27
CA ASN A 84 3.90 -5.37 -3.95
C ASN A 84 3.02 -5.20 -2.70
N THR A 85 2.37 -4.04 -2.60
CA THR A 85 1.51 -3.75 -1.46
C THR A 85 0.12 -3.47 -1.97
N THR A 86 -0.88 -4.08 -1.33
CA THR A 86 -2.27 -3.92 -1.67
C THR A 86 -3.09 -3.49 -0.48
N TYR A 87 -4.23 -2.88 -0.73
CA TYR A 87 -5.27 -2.65 0.25
C TYR A 87 -6.62 -2.90 -0.43
N ARG A 88 -7.42 -3.82 0.12
CA ARG A 88 -8.69 -4.28 -0.45
C ARG A 88 -8.53 -4.75 -1.91
N GLY A 89 -7.37 -5.34 -2.23
CA GLY A 89 -7.00 -5.81 -3.57
C GLY A 89 -6.54 -4.71 -4.54
N LEU A 90 -6.51 -3.43 -4.14
CA LEU A 90 -5.98 -2.33 -4.95
C LEU A 90 -4.51 -2.09 -4.64
N THR A 91 -3.72 -1.75 -5.65
CA THR A 91 -2.30 -1.44 -5.48
C THR A 91 -2.12 -0.15 -4.70
N VAL A 92 -1.31 -0.20 -3.64
CA VAL A 92 -0.86 0.97 -2.87
C VAL A 92 0.57 1.28 -3.25
N THR A 93 0.79 2.48 -3.75
CA THR A 93 2.12 2.94 -4.21
C THR A 93 2.87 3.71 -3.15
N LYS A 94 2.15 4.38 -2.24
CA LYS A 94 2.75 5.10 -1.11
C LYS A 94 1.86 5.03 0.11
N ILE A 95 2.51 5.06 1.27
CA ILE A 95 1.89 5.44 2.52
C ILE A 95 2.61 6.67 3.05
N GLU A 96 1.85 7.66 3.50
CA GLU A 96 2.38 8.92 4.00
C GLU A 96 1.80 9.21 5.38
N PHE A 97 2.66 9.68 6.27
CA PHE A 97 2.33 10.03 7.65
C PHE A 97 2.69 11.49 7.87
N VAL A 98 1.74 12.28 8.37
CA VAL A 98 1.93 13.71 8.62
C VAL A 98 1.56 14.04 10.07
N TRP A 99 2.44 14.76 10.76
CA TRP A 99 2.23 15.23 12.13
C TRP A 99 2.89 16.59 12.35
N GLY A 100 2.47 17.35 13.36
CA GLY A 100 3.00 18.69 13.58
C GLY A 100 2.18 19.58 14.49
N ARG A 101 2.70 20.78 14.80
CA ARG A 101 2.02 21.76 15.65
C ARG A 101 0.76 22.27 14.97
N GLY A 102 -0.39 22.13 15.64
CA GLY A 102 -1.67 22.66 15.16
C GLY A 102 -2.27 21.91 13.98
N LEU A 103 -1.75 20.72 13.65
CA LEU A 103 -2.32 19.84 12.64
C LEU A 103 -2.96 18.61 13.29
N ASN A 104 -3.96 18.06 12.59
CA ASN A 104 -4.38 16.70 12.85
C ASN A 104 -3.24 15.75 12.44
N LEU A 105 -3.10 14.65 13.16
CA LEU A 105 -2.30 13.50 12.74
C LEU A 105 -2.98 12.92 11.50
N MET A 106 -2.23 12.76 10.40
CA MET A 106 -2.80 12.26 9.15
C MET A 106 -2.02 11.06 8.63
N GLU A 107 -2.76 10.14 8.04
CA GLU A 107 -2.23 8.99 7.31
C GLU A 107 -2.91 8.90 5.95
N TYR A 108 -2.11 8.73 4.91
CA TYR A 108 -2.56 8.68 3.53
C TYR A 108 -2.15 7.36 2.89
N LEU A 109 -3.10 6.69 2.24
CA LEU A 109 -2.82 5.61 1.29
C LEU A 109 -3.00 6.14 -0.12
N HIS A 110 -1.94 6.05 -0.92
CA HIS A 110 -1.93 6.48 -2.31
C HIS A 110 -2.07 5.28 -3.25
N PHE A 111 -3.12 5.29 -4.06
CA PHE A 111 -3.45 4.21 -4.98
C PHE A 111 -3.09 4.57 -6.42
N ASP A 112 -2.65 3.56 -7.16
CA ASP A 112 -2.63 3.58 -8.63
C ASP A 112 -3.78 2.72 -9.16
N LEU A 113 -4.59 3.30 -10.04
CA LEU A 113 -5.83 2.75 -10.57
C LEU A 113 -5.74 2.71 -12.11
N PRO A 114 -4.80 1.92 -12.68
CA PRO A 114 -4.49 1.97 -14.10
C PRO A 114 -5.63 1.46 -15.00
N THR A 115 -6.63 0.77 -14.44
CA THR A 115 -7.74 0.17 -15.19
C THR A 115 -9.10 0.69 -14.71
N ALA A 116 -10.10 0.65 -15.61
CA ALA A 116 -11.48 0.94 -15.25
C ALA A 116 -12.00 0.03 -14.12
N SER A 117 -11.55 -1.24 -14.09
CA SER A 117 -11.88 -2.18 -13.01
C SER A 117 -11.34 -1.71 -11.66
N SER A 118 -10.06 -1.29 -11.58
CA SER A 118 -9.49 -0.74 -10.34
C SER A 118 -10.18 0.55 -9.88
N GLN A 119 -10.62 1.39 -10.82
CA GLN A 119 -11.40 2.59 -10.50
C GLN A 119 -12.80 2.25 -9.98
N GLN A 120 -13.48 1.28 -10.59
CA GLN A 120 -14.77 0.80 -10.11
C GLN A 120 -14.66 0.21 -8.70
N GLN A 121 -13.66 -0.63 -8.46
CA GLN A 121 -13.40 -1.22 -7.15
C GLN A 121 -13.11 -0.14 -6.09
N PHE A 122 -12.32 0.89 -6.41
CA PHE A 122 -12.10 2.02 -5.49
C PHE A 122 -13.42 2.75 -5.18
N ASN A 123 -14.26 2.99 -6.19
CA ASN A 123 -15.56 3.63 -6.01
C ASN A 123 -16.52 2.79 -5.16
N GLU A 124 -16.48 1.46 -5.28
CA GLU A 124 -17.27 0.55 -4.44
C GLU A 124 -16.80 0.60 -2.98
N ILE A 125 -15.48 0.55 -2.73
CA ILE A 125 -14.91 0.73 -1.39
C ILE A 125 -15.38 2.07 -0.81
N LYS A 126 -15.24 3.16 -1.56
CA LYS A 126 -15.68 4.50 -1.16
C LYS A 126 -17.17 4.57 -0.81
N LYS A 127 -18.05 3.95 -1.61
CA LYS A 127 -19.51 3.96 -1.36
C LYS A 127 -19.90 3.17 -0.10
N ASN A 128 -19.28 2.02 0.11
CA ASN A 128 -19.57 1.13 1.24
C ASN A 128 -19.05 1.70 2.57
N LYS A 129 -18.12 2.64 2.50
CA LYS A 129 -17.64 3.44 3.63
C LYS A 129 -18.49 4.70 3.75
N GLN A 130 -19.70 4.58 4.31
CA GLN A 130 -20.50 5.73 4.76
C GLN A 130 -19.80 6.39 5.96
N GLN A 131 -18.73 7.13 5.69
CA GLN A 131 -17.91 7.77 6.72
C GLN A 131 -18.55 9.11 7.08
N ASN A 132 -18.82 9.32 8.38
CA ASN A 132 -19.04 10.67 8.88
C ASN A 132 -17.76 11.46 8.58
N ALA A 133 -17.89 12.59 7.86
CA ALA A 133 -16.78 13.35 7.25
C ALA A 133 -15.65 13.81 8.20
N LYS A 134 -15.77 13.58 9.51
CA LYS A 134 -14.86 14.06 10.55
C LYS A 134 -13.64 13.16 10.83
N ALA A 135 -13.54 11.96 10.27
CA ALA A 135 -12.46 11.02 10.65
C ALA A 135 -11.73 10.38 9.45
N ALA A 136 -12.47 9.81 8.51
CA ALA A 136 -11.95 9.00 7.41
C ALA A 136 -12.56 9.45 6.08
N ASN A 137 -11.76 9.60 5.02
CA ASN A 137 -12.28 10.00 3.71
C ASN A 137 -11.53 9.32 2.55
N PHE A 138 -12.28 8.81 1.57
CA PHE A 138 -11.75 8.28 0.31
C PHE A 138 -12.00 9.25 -0.85
N VAL A 139 -10.94 9.70 -1.51
CA VAL A 139 -10.98 10.79 -2.51
C VAL A 139 -10.21 10.40 -3.78
N MET A 140 -10.78 10.70 -4.94
CA MET A 140 -10.06 10.67 -6.22
C MET A 140 -9.38 12.04 -6.39
N VAL A 141 -8.09 12.09 -6.73
CA VAL A 141 -7.33 13.35 -6.75
C VAL A 141 -6.86 13.71 -8.17
N GLY A 142 -7.26 14.90 -8.64
CA GLY A 142 -6.67 15.62 -9.78
C GLY A 142 -6.99 15.09 -11.19
N ASP A 143 -6.46 15.79 -12.20
CA ASP A 143 -6.71 15.60 -13.65
C ASP A 143 -6.30 14.22 -14.21
N VAL A 144 -5.59 13.41 -13.40
CA VAL A 144 -5.17 12.05 -13.74
C VAL A 144 -6.19 11.08 -13.16
N LYS A 145 -7.12 10.62 -14.01
CA LYS A 145 -8.24 9.71 -13.65
C LYS A 145 -7.84 8.37 -13.01
N ASN A 146 -6.55 8.08 -12.90
CA ASN A 146 -6.02 6.80 -12.46
C ASN A 146 -5.34 6.87 -11.07
N LYS A 147 -5.50 7.96 -10.31
CA LYS A 147 -4.93 8.06 -8.95
C LYS A 147 -6.01 8.33 -7.92
N ALA A 148 -5.84 7.75 -6.74
CA ALA A 148 -6.74 7.98 -5.63
C ALA A 148 -6.01 7.97 -4.30
N ILE A 149 -6.66 8.53 -3.29
CA ILE A 149 -6.14 8.65 -1.94
C ILE A 149 -7.21 8.22 -0.94
N ALA A 150 -6.83 7.44 0.06
CA ALA A 150 -7.59 7.32 1.30
C ALA A 150 -6.87 8.10 2.39
N ILE A 151 -7.63 8.84 3.20
CA ILE A 151 -7.11 9.73 4.23
C ILE A 151 -7.74 9.36 5.57
N CYS A 152 -6.91 9.15 6.58
CA CYS A 152 -7.30 9.17 7.98
C CYS A 152 -6.75 10.41 8.66
N ALA A 153 -7.58 11.08 9.46
CA ALA A 153 -7.18 12.22 10.25
C ALA A 153 -7.69 12.10 11.69
N TRP A 154 -6.79 12.35 12.65
CA TRP A 154 -7.08 12.33 14.08
C TRP A 154 -6.64 13.64 14.72
N SER A 155 -7.40 14.13 15.70
CA SER A 155 -6.90 15.18 16.59
C SER A 155 -5.75 14.63 17.43
N ASP A 156 -4.65 15.38 17.53
CA ASP A 156 -3.56 15.02 18.41
C ASP A 156 -4.03 15.13 19.88
N LYS A 157 -4.15 13.99 20.56
CA LYS A 157 -4.57 13.93 21.97
C LYS A 157 -3.65 14.73 22.90
N ASN A 158 -2.41 15.03 22.49
CA ASN A 158 -1.47 15.84 23.27
C ASN A 158 -1.66 17.36 23.09
N THR A 159 -2.61 17.79 22.24
CA THR A 159 -2.95 19.21 22.03
C THR A 159 -4.34 19.59 22.56
N ALA A 160 -5.08 18.64 23.13
CA ALA A 160 -6.33 18.93 23.82
C ALA A 160 -6.02 19.43 25.25
N GLU A 161 -5.73 20.74 25.35
CA GLU A 161 -5.90 21.50 26.60
C GLU A 161 -7.38 21.86 26.81
#